data_AF-K7LVG7-F1
#
_entry.id   AF-K7LVG7-F1
#
_cell.length_a   1.000
_cell.length_b   1.000
_cell.length_c   1.000
_cell.angle_alpha   90.00
_cell.angle_beta   90.00
_cell.angle_gamma   90.00
#
_symmetry.space_group_name_H-M   'P 1'
#
loop_
_entity.id
_entity.type
_entity.pdbx_description
1 polymer ?
#
loop_
_entity_poly.entity_id
_entity_poly.type
_entity_poly.pdbx_seq_one_letter_code
_entity_poly.pdbx_strand_id
1 'polypeptide(L)'
;LCHSLEGNAGALTNFEVLDFLRAKEASKDPTRGIAKVAQSEYKVYDYLVDSAASVQTRESINEFLTSVKQHDLTKTEVLNILNIGPAADFELYP
;
A
#
# COMPACT_ATOMS: atom_id res chain seq x y z
N LEU A 1 -24.48 -14.19 13.58
CA LEU A 1 -23.62 -13.05 13.96
C LEU A 1 -22.19 -13.52 13.92
N CYS A 2 -21.41 -13.10 12.92
CA CYS A 2 -19.98 -13.39 12.88
C CYS A 2 -19.34 -12.50 13.94
N HIS A 3 -18.89 -13.08 15.06
CA HIS A 3 -18.14 -12.33 16.07
C HIS A 3 -16.75 -12.05 15.51
N SER A 4 -16.54 -10.86 14.94
CA SER A 4 -15.21 -10.38 14.60
C SER A 4 -14.42 -10.23 15.89
N LEU A 5 -13.27 -10.90 16.02
CA LEU A 5 -12.41 -10.81 17.21
C LEU A 5 -11.91 -9.37 17.42
N GLU A 6 -11.56 -8.70 16.32
CA GLU A 6 -11.10 -7.33 16.30
C GLU A 6 -11.61 -6.66 15.01
N GLY A 7 -12.22 -5.48 15.12
CA GLY A 7 -12.77 -4.77 13.94
C GLY A 7 -11.70 -4.04 13.12
N ASN A 8 -10.56 -3.73 13.74
CA ASN A 8 -9.43 -3.05 13.12
C ASN A 8 -8.13 -3.52 13.80
N ALA A 9 -7.44 -4.49 13.19
CA ALA A 9 -6.19 -5.04 13.69
C ALA A 9 -4.95 -4.20 13.32
N GLY A 10 -5.14 -3.08 12.63
CA GLY A 10 -4.06 -2.23 12.13
C GLY A 10 -4.29 -1.78 10.68
N ALA A 11 -3.69 -0.65 10.33
CA ALA A 11 -3.72 -0.14 8.97
C ALA A 11 -2.63 -0.80 8.12
N LEU A 12 -2.93 -1.04 6.85
CA LEU A 12 -1.98 -1.51 5.84
C LEU A 12 -1.63 -0.37 4.90
N THR A 13 -0.35 -0.30 4.53
CA THR A 13 0.11 0.55 3.44
C THR A 13 -0.34 0.00 2.08
N ASN A 14 -0.46 0.89 1.10
CA ASN A 14 -0.72 0.52 -0.29
C ASN A 14 0.35 -0.45 -0.83
N PHE A 15 1.61 -0.30 -0.40
CA PHE A 15 2.69 -1.23 -0.71
C PHE A 15 2.41 -2.65 -0.19
N GLU A 16 2.03 -2.79 1.09
CA GLU A 16 1.73 -4.11 1.67
C GLU A 16 0.57 -4.79 0.99
N VAL A 17 -0.49 -4.03 0.64
CA VAL A 17 -1.63 -4.57 -0.12
C VAL A 17 -1.19 -5.00 -1.52
N LEU A 18 -0.38 -4.19 -2.21
CA LEU A 18 0.13 -4.53 -3.54
C LEU A 18 1.04 -5.76 -3.51
N ASP A 19 1.94 -5.85 -2.52
CA ASP A 19 2.85 -6.99 -2.35
C ASP A 19 2.07 -8.28 -2.08
N PHE A 20 1.04 -8.20 -1.22
CA PHE A 20 0.12 -9.32 -0.99
C PHE A 20 -0.60 -9.78 -2.27
N LEU A 21 -1.09 -8.85 -3.09
CA LEU A 21 -1.77 -9.19 -4.35
C LEU A 21 -0.81 -9.78 -5.38
N ARG A 22 0.44 -9.28 -5.46
CA ARG A 22 1.51 -9.85 -6.29
C ARG A 22 1.83 -11.29 -5.86
N ALA A 23 1.88 -11.55 -4.55
CA ALA A 23 2.06 -12.91 -4.01
C ALA A 23 0.89 -13.85 -4.37
N LYS A 24 -0.32 -13.32 -4.55
CA LYS A 24 -1.48 -14.05 -5.09
C LYS A 24 -1.51 -14.15 -6.62
N GLU A 25 -0.42 -13.79 -7.28
CA GLU A 25 -0.27 -13.80 -8.75
C GLU A 25 -1.19 -12.83 -9.50
N ALA A 26 -1.64 -11.74 -8.86
CA ALA A 26 -2.26 -10.63 -9.59
C ALA A 26 -1.25 -10.01 -10.56
N SER A 27 -1.69 -9.73 -11.79
CA SER A 27 -0.82 -9.24 -12.87
C SER A 27 -1.62 -8.55 -13.97
N LYS A 28 -1.06 -7.48 -14.56
CA LYS A 28 -1.56 -6.85 -15.80
C LYS A 28 -1.08 -7.55 -17.08
N ASP A 29 -0.09 -8.44 -16.95
CA ASP A 29 0.49 -9.16 -18.09
C ASP A 29 -0.57 -10.05 -18.78
N PRO A 30 -0.94 -9.77 -20.04
CA PRO A 30 -1.97 -10.54 -20.75
C PRO A 30 -1.52 -11.97 -21.09
N THR A 31 -0.23 -12.28 -20.96
CA THR A 31 0.31 -13.64 -21.17
C THR A 31 0.18 -14.51 -19.93
N ARG A 32 0.07 -13.90 -18.74
CA ARG A 32 -0.34 -14.61 -17.53
C ARG A 32 -1.82 -14.93 -17.70
N GLY A 33 -2.16 -16.23 -17.65
CA GLY A 33 -3.54 -16.69 -17.77
C GLY A 33 -4.48 -16.06 -16.73
N ILE A 34 -5.74 -16.47 -16.73
CA ILE A 34 -6.78 -15.92 -15.83
C ILE A 34 -6.22 -15.77 -14.40
N ALA A 35 -6.13 -14.52 -13.93
CA ALA A 35 -5.53 -14.22 -12.64
C ALA A 35 -6.26 -14.98 -11.52
N LYS A 36 -5.50 -15.54 -10.57
CA LYS A 36 -6.05 -16.34 -9.44
C LYS A 36 -6.74 -15.50 -8.37
N VAL A 37 -6.92 -14.21 -8.61
CA VAL A 37 -7.52 -13.25 -7.68
C VAL A 37 -8.97 -12.95 -8.07
N ALA A 38 -9.78 -12.59 -7.08
CA ALA A 38 -11.15 -12.17 -7.35
C ALA A 38 -11.16 -10.86 -8.17
N GLN A 39 -12.25 -10.60 -8.89
CA GLN A 39 -12.36 -9.39 -9.72
C GLN A 39 -12.22 -8.09 -8.90
N SER A 40 -12.73 -8.07 -7.66
CA SER A 40 -12.56 -6.94 -6.74
C SER A 40 -11.10 -6.73 -6.36
N GLU A 41 -10.36 -7.80 -6.07
CA GLU A 41 -8.93 -7.77 -5.78
C GLU A 41 -8.12 -7.31 -7.00
N TYR A 42 -8.50 -7.77 -8.20
CA TYR A 42 -7.88 -7.31 -9.44
C TYR A 42 -8.05 -5.80 -9.63
N LYS A 43 -9.23 -5.24 -9.37
CA LYS A 43 -9.44 -3.78 -9.46
C LYS A 43 -8.56 -3.00 -8.48
N VAL A 44 -8.35 -3.53 -7.27
CA VAL A 44 -7.43 -2.92 -6.29
C VAL A 44 -5.98 -3.02 -6.80
N TYR A 45 -5.58 -4.18 -7.30
CA TYR A 45 -4.25 -4.36 -7.90
C TYR A 45 -4.02 -3.39 -9.07
N ASP A 46 -4.99 -3.27 -9.98
CA ASP A 46 -4.96 -2.42 -11.17
C ASP A 46 -4.75 -0.94 -10.83
N TYR A 47 -5.38 -0.48 -9.75
CA TYR A 47 -5.17 0.87 -9.20
C TYR A 47 -3.79 1.02 -8.55
N LEU A 48 -3.41 0.09 -7.66
CA LEU A 48 -2.19 0.20 -6.87
C LEU A 48 -0.92 0.08 -7.71
N VAL A 49 -0.93 -0.71 -8.78
CA VAL A 49 0.24 -0.87 -9.66
C VAL A 49 0.59 0.41 -10.43
N ASP A 50 -0.37 1.34 -10.59
CA ASP A 50 -0.14 2.65 -11.21
C ASP A 50 0.10 3.77 -10.17
N SER A 51 0.22 3.41 -8.89
CA SER A 51 0.48 4.34 -7.78
C SER A 51 1.94 4.31 -7.31
N ALA A 52 2.31 5.21 -6.39
CA ALA A 52 3.63 5.24 -5.74
C ALA A 52 4.00 3.91 -5.05
N ALA A 53 3.02 3.12 -4.61
CA ALA A 53 3.26 1.80 -4.01
C ALA A 53 4.01 0.84 -4.94
N SER A 54 3.92 1.03 -6.27
CA SER A 54 4.53 0.15 -7.26
C SER A 54 6.05 0.27 -7.34
N VAL A 55 6.60 1.44 -6.98
CA VAL A 55 8.03 1.78 -7.07
C VAL A 55 8.75 1.75 -5.71
N GLN A 56 8.00 1.66 -4.61
CA GLN A 56 8.55 1.53 -3.27
C GLN A 56 9.13 0.13 -3.03
N THR A 57 10.11 0.04 -2.12
CA THR A 57 10.63 -1.23 -1.60
C THR A 57 10.46 -1.31 -0.09
N ARG A 58 10.60 -2.52 0.46
CA ARG A 58 10.55 -2.71 1.91
C ARG A 58 11.68 -1.97 2.62
N GLU A 59 12.84 -1.91 1.97
CA GLU A 59 14.02 -1.18 2.44
C GLU A 59 13.75 0.32 2.48
N SER A 60 13.23 0.91 1.38
CA SER A 60 12.95 2.36 1.33
C SER A 60 11.87 2.77 2.33
N ILE A 61 10.85 1.92 2.54
CA ILE A 61 9.81 2.16 3.55
C ILE A 61 10.41 2.13 4.96
N ASN A 62 11.26 1.16 5.27
CA ASN A 62 11.90 1.07 6.59
C ASN A 62 12.87 2.22 6.86
N GLU A 63 13.58 2.68 5.84
CA GLU A 63 14.43 3.87 5.91
C GLU A 63 13.59 5.11 6.22
N PHE A 64 12.49 5.32 5.49
CA PHE A 64 11.54 6.40 5.76
C PHE A 64 10.96 6.32 7.18
N LEU A 65 10.47 5.15 7.59
CA LEU A 65 9.93 4.95 8.95
C LEU A 65 10.97 5.20 10.04
N THR A 66 12.25 5.05 9.74
CA THR A 66 13.33 5.36 10.68
C THR A 66 13.64 6.85 10.70
N SER A 67 13.67 7.50 9.54
CA SER A 67 13.95 8.95 9.45
C SER A 67 12.83 9.79 10.06
N VAL A 68 11.57 9.37 9.95
CA VAL A 68 10.45 10.14 10.51
C VAL A 68 10.30 10.06 12.02
N LYS A 69 11.00 9.14 12.70
CA LYS A 69 10.95 9.01 14.18
C LYS A 69 11.40 10.25 14.93
N GLN A 70 12.18 11.13 14.29
CA GLN A 70 12.61 12.40 14.86
C GLN A 70 11.55 13.50 14.76
N HIS A 71 10.44 13.24 14.05
CA HIS A 71 9.34 14.17 13.86
C HIS A 71 8.09 13.68 14.61
N ASP A 72 7.29 14.62 15.10
CA ASP A 72 6.04 14.33 15.83
C ASP A 72 4.89 14.08 14.83
N LEU A 73 4.99 13.00 14.05
CA LEU A 73 3.96 12.58 13.11
C LEU A 73 3.09 11.48 13.72
N THR A 74 1.79 11.61 13.55
CA THR A 74 0.83 10.56 13.89
C THR A 74 0.99 9.37 12.94
N LYS A 75 0.55 8.17 13.40
CA LYS A 75 0.54 6.97 12.55
C LYS A 75 -0.24 7.17 11.25
N THR A 76 -1.30 7.97 11.28
CA THR A 76 -2.13 8.28 10.12
C THR A 76 -1.38 9.16 9.12
N GLU A 77 -0.65 10.17 9.58
CA GLU A 77 0.17 11.02 8.69
C GLU A 77 1.29 10.23 8.03
N VAL A 78 2.00 9.40 8.80
CA VAL A 78 3.04 8.50 8.27
C VAL A 78 2.46 7.57 7.20
N LEU A 79 1.29 6.98 7.46
CA LEU A 79 0.59 6.12 6.50
C LEU A 79 0.19 6.87 5.22
N ASN A 80 -0.33 8.10 5.35
CA ASN A 80 -0.72 8.91 4.20
C ASN A 80 0.49 9.27 3.33
N ILE A 81 1.61 9.67 3.94
CA ILE A 81 2.85 9.98 3.21
C ILE A 81 3.33 8.74 2.44
N LEU A 82 3.33 7.56 3.07
CA LEU A 82 3.69 6.31 2.42
C LEU A 82 2.76 5.98 1.24
N ASN A 83 1.46 6.20 1.39
CA ASN A 83 0.48 5.87 0.35
C ASN A 83 0.49 6.83 -0.84
N ILE A 84 0.72 8.13 -0.59
CA ILE A 84 0.78 9.17 -1.63
C ILE A 84 2.13 9.11 -2.36
N GLY A 85 3.23 8.92 -1.62
CA GLY A 85 4.58 9.02 -2.17
C GLY A 85 4.87 10.43 -2.72
N PRO A 86 4.83 11.46 -1.87
CA PRO A 86 4.81 12.84 -2.31
C PRO A 86 6.07 13.21 -3.11
N ALA A 87 5.86 13.84 -4.26
CA ALA A 87 6.93 14.31 -5.16
C ALA A 87 7.18 15.82 -5.02
N ALA A 88 6.29 16.54 -4.34
CA ALA A 88 6.39 17.97 -4.10
C ALA A 88 5.84 18.36 -2.72
N ASP A 89 6.39 19.43 -2.14
CA ASP A 89 6.06 19.87 -0.78
C ASP A 89 4.56 20.16 -0.59
N PHE A 90 3.87 20.66 -1.61
CA PHE A 90 2.45 21.01 -1.49
C PHE A 90 1.55 19.80 -1.22
N GLU A 91 2.00 18.58 -1.55
CA GLU A 91 1.24 17.34 -1.31
C GLU A 91 1.25 16.92 0.17
N LEU A 92 2.09 17.56 0.99
CA LEU A 92 2.18 17.33 2.44
C LEU A 92 1.20 18.19 3.24
N TYR A 93 0.57 19.18 2.62
CA TYR A 93 -0.35 20.11 3.27
C TYR A 93 -1.80 19.82 2.84
N PRO A 94 -2.79 20.01 3.75
CA PRO A 94 -4.20 19.84 3.43
C PRO A 94 -4.76 20.92 2.50
#